data_AF-A0AAJ4ZK07-F1
#
_entry.id   AF-A0AAJ4ZK07-F1
#
_cell.length_a   1.000
_cell.length_b   1.000
_cell.length_c   1.000
_cell.angle_alpha   90.00
_cell.angle_beta   90.00
_cell.angle_gamma   90.00
#
_symmetry.space_group_name_H-M   'P 1'
#
loop_
_entity.id
_entity.type
_entity.pdbx_description
1 polymer ?
#
loop_
_entity_poly.entity_id
_entity_poly.type
_entity_poly.pdbx_seq_one_letter_code
_entity_poly.pdbx_strand_id
1 'polypeptide(L)' 'MTFRDDCKIEVSAYELSPDAWRAEVSIVHMSSGEVLLPRTTVRESSNTYPSAGIALEAARAYAEAMIACGQFDCSPALD' A
#
# COMPACT_ATOMS: atom_id res chain seq x y z
N MET A 1 -6.13 -3.89 -7.17
CA MET A 1 -6.90 -3.60 -5.95
C MET A 1 -7.05 -4.91 -5.21
N THR A 2 -6.49 -5.00 -4.01
CA THR A 2 -6.47 -6.22 -3.20
C THR A 2 -7.23 -5.91 -1.91
N PHE A 3 -8.17 -6.77 -1.54
CA PHE A 3 -8.98 -6.64 -0.34
C PHE A 3 -8.44 -7.62 0.71
N ARG A 4 -8.21 -7.14 1.93
CA ARG A 4 -7.99 -8.01 3.09
C ARG A 4 -9.02 -7.61 4.14
N ASP A 5 -9.95 -8.52 4.39
CA ASP A 5 -11.02 -8.34 5.38
C ASP A 5 -11.79 -7.02 5.14
N ASP A 6 -11.75 -6.06 6.07
CA ASP A 6 -12.38 -4.73 5.93
C ASP A 6 -11.44 -3.64 5.40
N CYS A 7 -10.18 -3.95 5.10
CA CYS A 7 -9.20 -2.99 4.62
C CYS A 7 -9.06 -3.00 3.10
N LYS A 8 -9.22 -1.82 2.49
CA LYS A 8 -8.91 -1.57 1.09
C LYS A 8 -7.47 -1.10 0.94
N ILE A 9 -6.66 -1.87 0.23
CA ILE A 9 -5.28 -1.50 -0.11
C ILE A 9 -5.26 -0.93 -1.54
N GLU A 10 -4.88 0.35 -1.65
CA GLU A 10 -4.67 1.03 -2.91
C GLU A 10 -3.18 1.23 -3.15
N VAL A 11 -2.67 0.58 -4.19
CA VAL A 11 -1.29 0.75 -4.64
C VAL A 11 -1.28 1.57 -5.91
N SER A 12 -0.28 2.44 -6.05
CA SER A 12 -0.07 3.26 -7.24
C SER A 12 1.41 3.27 -7.57
N ALA A 13 1.72 3.20 -8.86
CA ALA A 13 3.08 3.42 -9.34
C ALA A 13 3.05 4.49 -10.42
N TYR A 14 4.04 5.38 -10.41
CA TYR A 14 4.21 6.42 -11.42
C TYR A 14 5.67 6.56 -11.80
N GLU A 15 5.89 6.85 -13.07
CA GLU A 15 7.22 7.05 -13.62
C GLU A 15 7.75 8.45 -13.25
N LEU A 16 8.96 8.49 -12.69
CA LEU A 16 9.70 9.73 -12.46
C LEU A 16 10.67 10.01 -13.61
N SER A 17 11.28 8.96 -14.15
CA SER A 17 12.26 8.98 -15.23
C SER A 17 12.32 7.59 -15.88
N PRO A 18 12.92 7.44 -17.07
CA PRO A 18 13.16 6.11 -17.64
C PRO A 18 13.89 5.24 -16.60
N ASP A 19 13.37 4.03 -16.36
CA ASP A 19 13.88 3.09 -15.36
C ASP A 19 13.83 3.58 -13.89
N ALA A 20 13.05 4.63 -13.60
CA ALA A 20 12.84 5.12 -12.24
C ALA A 20 11.35 5.36 -11.95
N TRP A 21 10.77 4.43 -11.20
CA TRP A 21 9.39 4.40 -10.79
C TRP A 21 9.27 4.68 -9.30
N ARG A 22 8.20 5.35 -8.90
CA ARG A 22 7.86 5.52 -7.49
C ARG A 22 6.60 4.75 -7.17
N ALA A 23 6.64 4.07 -6.03
CA ALA A 23 5.52 3.33 -5.48
C ALA A 23 4.87 4.10 -4.34
N GLU A 24 3.55 4.12 -4.33
CA GLU A 24 2.74 4.68 -3.26
C GLU A 24 1.70 3.67 -2.83
N VAL A 25 1.34 3.73 -1.56
CA VAL A 25 0.28 2.93 -1.00
C VAL A 25 -0.56 3.74 -0.03
N SER A 26 -1.86 3.48 -0.06
CA SER A 26 -2.82 3.96 0.93
C SER A 26 -3.69 2.80 1.39
N ILE A 27 -4.09 2.86 2.66
CA ILE A 27 -4.96 1.87 3.28
C ILE A 27 -6.15 2.62 3.84
N VAL A 28 -7.34 2.16 3.48
CA VAL A 28 -8.61 2.75 3.90
C VAL A 28 -9.48 1.65 4.49
N HIS A 29 -10.06 1.91 5.65
CA HIS A 29 -11.07 1.04 6.25
C HIS A 29 -12.37 1.19 5.46
N MET A 30 -12.90 0.09 4.94
CA MET A 30 -14.02 0.12 4.00
C MET A 30 -15.34 0.42 4.70
N SER A 31 -15.52 -0.12 5.90
CA SER A 31 -16.75 0.05 6.67
C SER A 31 -16.93 1.46 7.22
N SER A 32 -15.85 2.12 7.65
CA SER A 32 -15.93 3.51 8.16
C SER A 32 -15.53 4.57 7.13
N GLY A 33 -14.87 4.19 6.04
CA GLY A 33 -14.23 5.12 5.11
C GLY A 33 -13.01 5.83 5.71
N GLU A 34 -12.54 5.39 6.88
CA GLU A 34 -11.40 6.01 7.56
C GLU A 34 -10.09 5.70 6.84
N VAL A 35 -9.27 6.73 6.62
CA VAL A 35 -7.93 6.57 6.07
C VAL A 35 -6.99 6.10 7.17
N LEU A 36 -6.75 4.79 7.24
CA LEU A 36 -5.83 4.17 8.18
C LEU A 36 -4.38 4.54 7.86
N LEU A 37 -4.03 4.52 6.58
CA LEU A 37 -2.73 4.96 6.09
C LEU A 37 -2.93 5.98 4.95
N PRO A 38 -2.56 7.26 5.18
CA PRO A 38 -2.56 8.24 4.11
C PRO A 38 -1.53 7.85 3.05
N ARG A 39 -1.68 8.39 1.84
CA ARG A 39 -0.84 8.02 0.70
C ARG A 39 0.64 8.17 1.04
N THR A 40 1.31 7.03 1.19
CA THR A 40 2.68 6.92 1.68
C THR A 40 3.55 6.39 0.57
N THR A 41 4.64 7.11 0.29
CA THR A 41 5.65 6.64 -0.65
C THR A 41 6.41 5.45 -0.04
N VAL A 42 6.39 4.31 -0.73
CA VAL A 42 7.14 3.13 -0.29
C VAL A 42 8.60 3.32 -0.67
N ARG A 43 9.40 3.70 0.33
CA ARG A 43 10.81 4.02 0.17
C ARG A 43 11.65 2.75 0.29
N GLU A 44 12.32 2.37 -0.80
CA GLU A 44 13.52 1.54 -0.71
C GLU A 44 14.76 2.42 -0.50
N SER A 45 15.94 1.84 -0.32
CA SER A 45 17.21 2.56 -0.11
C SER A 45 17.49 3.62 -1.19
N SER A 46 17.06 3.39 -2.43
CA SER A 46 17.20 4.32 -3.55
C SER A 46 15.95 5.18 -3.82
N ASN A 47 14.87 4.99 -3.07
CA ASN A 47 13.62 5.75 -3.16
C ASN A 47 12.91 5.68 -4.54
N THR A 48 13.35 4.76 -5.41
CA THR A 48 12.86 4.49 -6.76
C THR A 48 12.99 3.00 -7.09
N TYR A 49 12.19 2.53 -8.06
CA TYR A 49 12.15 1.15 -8.54
C TYR A 49 12.44 1.10 -10.04
N PRO A 50 13.07 0.03 -10.56
CA PRO A 50 13.45 -0.06 -11.97
C PRO A 50 12.26 -0.28 -12.91
N SER A 51 11.08 -0.66 -12.40
CA SER A 51 9.88 -0.83 -13.23
C SER A 51 8.59 -0.61 -12.43
N ALA A 52 7.50 -0.32 -13.15
CA ALA A 52 6.16 -0.19 -12.58
C ALA A 52 5.72 -1.47 -11.84
N GLY A 53 6.02 -2.64 -12.39
CA GLY A 53 5.66 -3.92 -11.77
C GLY A 53 6.34 -4.11 -10.41
N ILE A 54 7.64 -3.83 -10.33
CA ILE A 54 8.39 -3.92 -9.07
C ILE A 54 7.90 -2.88 -8.07
N ALA A 55 7.60 -1.65 -8.53
CA ALA A 55 7.02 -0.62 -7.68
C ALA A 55 5.68 -1.05 -7.06
N LEU A 56 4.77 -1.60 -7.86
CA LEU A 56 3.45 -2.05 -7.38
C LEU A 56 3.58 -3.22 -6.39
N GLU A 57 4.43 -4.20 -6.69
CA GLU A 57 4.67 -5.33 -5.79
C GLU A 57 5.30 -4.88 -4.47
N ALA A 58 6.25 -3.93 -4.50
CA ALA A 58 6.82 -3.36 -3.29
C ALA A 58 5.79 -2.60 -2.45
N ALA A 59 4.92 -1.80 -3.09
CA ALA A 59 3.81 -1.12 -2.41
C ALA A 59 2.85 -2.10 -1.74
N ARG A 60 2.55 -3.19 -2.43
CA ARG A 60 1.70 -4.26 -1.90
C ARG A 60 2.36 -4.96 -0.72
N ALA A 61 3.61 -5.40 -0.87
CA ALA A 61 4.35 -6.07 0.19
C ALA A 61 4.49 -5.20 1.44
N TYR A 62 4.69 -3.89 1.28
CA TYR A 62 4.73 -2.94 2.38
C TYR A 62 3.38 -2.86 3.12
N ALA A 63 2.26 -2.75 2.41
CA ALA A 63 0.94 -2.79 3.04
C ALA A 63 0.65 -4.12 3.74
N GLU A 64 0.97 -5.24 3.10
CA GLU A 64 0.77 -6.56 3.70
C GLU A 64 1.63 -6.74 4.97
N ALA A 65 2.86 -6.21 4.99
CA ALA A 65 3.71 -6.24 6.17
C ALA A 65 3.14 -5.39 7.33
N MET A 66 2.59 -4.20 7.06
CA MET A 66 1.98 -3.36 8.10
C MET A 66 0.73 -4.02 8.70
N ILE A 67 -0.11 -4.63 7.86
CA ILE A 67 -1.29 -5.38 8.31
C ILE A 67 -0.86 -6.61 9.13
N ALA A 68 0.13 -7.37 8.65
CA ALA A 68 0.65 -8.54 9.38
C ALA A 68 1.32 -8.16 10.72
N CYS A 69 1.87 -6.95 10.83
CA CYS A 69 2.42 -6.40 12.06
C CYS A 69 1.32 -5.97 13.06
N GLY A 70 0.05 -6.01 12.66
CA GLY A 70 -1.08 -5.56 13.49
C GLY A 70 -1.10 -4.04 13.68
N GLN A 71 -0.45 -3.26 12.81
CA GLN A 71 -0.51 -1.80 12.88
C GLN A 71 -1.89 -1.24 12.54
N PHE A 72 -2.68 -2.00 11.78
CA PHE A 72 -4.02 -1.65 11.39
C PHE A 72 -4.97 -2.75 11.84
N ASP A 73 -6.02 -2.37 12.57
CA ASP A 73 -7.11 -3.29 12.86
C ASP A 73 -7.95 -3.43 11.59
N CYS A 74 -7.64 -4.47 10.81
CA CYS A 74 -8.39 -4.84 9.62
C CYS A 74 -9.38 -5.97 9.93
N SER A 75 -9.64 -6.26 11.21
CA SER A 75 -10.58 -7.31 11.58
C SER A 75 -11.98 -6.92 11.07
N PRO A 76 -12.73 -7.85 10.46
CA PRO A 76 -14.13 -7.56 10.18
C PRO A 76 -14.82 -7.23 11.51
N ALA A 77 -15.64 -6.19 11.54
CA ALA A 77 -16.45 -5.89 12.71
C ALA A 77 -17.28 -7.14 13.03
N LEU A 78 -16.92 -7.83 14.12
CA LEU A 78 -17.69 -8.95 14.64
C LEU A 78 -18.98 -8.35 15.20
N ASP A 79 -20.08 -8.54 14.47
CA ASP A 79 -21.44 -8.33 14.95
C ASP A 79 -21.76 -9.26 16.14
#